data_AF-A0A847C0U9-F1
#
_entry.id   AF-A0A847C0U9-F1
#
_cell.length_a   1.000
_cell.length_b   1.000
_cell.length_c   1.000
_cell.angle_alpha   90.00
_cell.angle_beta   90.00
_cell.angle_gamma   90.00
#
_symmetry.space_group_name_H-M   'P 1'
#
loop_
_entity.id
_entity.type
_entity.pdbx_description
1 polymer ?
#
loop_
_entity_poly.entity_id
_entity_poly.type
_entity_poly.pdbx_seq_one_letter_code
_entity_poly.pdbx_strand_id
1 'polypeptide(L)' 'MAKDPVCGMEVAEKEAKFQVHFDHETFYFCSEKCKEVYELETGMKKPSKKGLKKFLDWLAKGTERSYGKTPPKCH' A
#
# COMPACT_ATOMS: atom_id res chain seq x y z
N MET A 1 -3.32 -16.24 -17.68
CA MET A 1 -4.20 -15.11 -18.05
C MET A 1 -5.18 -14.96 -16.91
N ALA A 2 -5.24 -13.77 -16.31
CA ALA A 2 -6.12 -13.46 -15.20
C ALA A 2 -7.37 -12.75 -15.71
N LYS A 3 -8.51 -12.94 -15.05
CA LYS A 3 -9.74 -12.23 -15.38
C LYS A 3 -9.95 -11.11 -14.38
N ASP A 4 -10.17 -9.90 -14.89
CA ASP A 4 -10.49 -8.75 -14.05
C ASP A 4 -11.87 -8.96 -13.40
N PRO A 5 -11.99 -8.98 -12.07
CA PRO A 5 -13.26 -9.23 -11.38
C PRO A 5 -14.24 -8.06 -11.49
N VAL A 6 -13.78 -6.86 -11.87
CA VAL A 6 -14.61 -5.65 -11.98
C VAL A 6 -15.24 -5.54 -13.36
N CYS A 7 -14.46 -5.70 -14.42
CA CYS A 7 -14.93 -5.52 -15.80
C CYS A 7 -15.02 -6.81 -16.61
N GLY A 8 -14.49 -7.92 -16.11
CA GLY A 8 -14.50 -9.22 -16.80
C GLY A 8 -13.49 -9.35 -17.95
N MET A 9 -12.62 -8.36 -18.14
CA MET A 9 -11.61 -8.34 -19.20
C MET A 9 -10.46 -9.31 -18.89
N GLU A 10 -9.91 -9.95 -19.91
CA GLU A 10 -8.72 -10.79 -19.76
C GLU A 10 -7.45 -9.92 -19.68
N VAL A 11 -6.64 -10.19 -18.66
CA VAL A 11 -5.41 -9.47 -18.35
C VAL A 11 -4.25 -10.45 -18.37
N ALA A 12 -3.19 -10.10 -19.09
CA ALA A 12 -1.95 -10.86 -19.04
C ALA A 12 -1.21 -10.53 -17.74
N GLU A 13 -1.02 -11.53 -16.86
CA GLU A 13 -0.34 -11.39 -15.56
C GLU A 13 1.08 -10.79 -15.71
N LYS A 14 1.74 -11.05 -16.84
CA LYS A 14 3.07 -10.53 -17.16
C LYS A 14 3.09 -9.03 -17.48
N GLU A 15 1.95 -8.46 -17.90
CA GLU A 15 1.81 -7.06 -18.29
C GLU A 15 0.97 -6.25 -17.28
N ALA A 16 0.34 -6.94 -16.33
CA ALA A 16 -0.50 -6.36 -15.31
C ALA A 16 0.31 -5.50 -14.34
N LYS A 17 0.37 -4.19 -14.62
CA LYS A 17 0.96 -3.19 -13.71
C LYS A 17 0.11 -2.95 -12.46
N PHE A 18 -1.18 -3.32 -12.53
CA PHE A 18 -2.15 -3.06 -11.49
C PHE A 18 -2.59 -4.38 -10.86
N GLN A 19 -2.15 -4.62 -9.63
CA GLN A 19 -2.51 -5.80 -8.84
C GLN A 19 -2.83 -5.42 -7.39
N VAL A 20 -3.65 -6.23 -6.74
CA VAL A 20 -4.01 -6.10 -5.32
C VAL A 20 -3.87 -7.47 -4.68
N HIS A 21 -3.24 -7.50 -3.50
CA HIS A 21 -3.20 -8.68 -2.66
C HIS A 21 -4.33 -8.58 -1.64
N PHE A 22 -5.35 -9.41 -1.75
CA PHE A 22 -6.52 -9.45 -0.87
C PHE A 22 -6.82 -10.90 -0.50
N ASP A 23 -7.08 -11.16 0.79
CA ASP A 23 -7.42 -12.49 1.31
C ASP A 23 -6.44 -13.60 0.91
N HIS A 24 -5.13 -13.31 0.96
CA HIS A 24 -4.05 -14.21 0.53
C HIS A 24 -4.03 -14.53 -0.98
N GLU A 25 -4.90 -13.92 -1.78
CA GLU A 25 -4.93 -14.02 -3.23
C GLU A 25 -4.41 -12.76 -3.91
N THR A 26 -3.95 -12.90 -5.17
CA THR A 26 -3.47 -11.78 -5.99
C THR A 26 -4.42 -11.57 -7.14
N PHE A 27 -5.09 -10.42 -7.16
CA PHE A 27 -6.00 -10.00 -8.21
C PHE A 27 -5.29 -9.06 -9.17
N TYR A 28 -5.54 -9.23 -10.47
CA TYR A 28 -4.96 -8.44 -11.54
C TYR A 28 -6.05 -7.63 -12.24
N PHE A 29 -5.75 -6.37 -12.55
CA PHE A 29 -6.71 -5.43 -13.12
C PHE A 29 -6.22 -4.89 -14.46
N CYS A 30 -7.16 -4.68 -15.37
CA CYS A 30 -6.86 -4.16 -16.70
C CYS A 30 -6.44 -2.68 -16.66
N SER A 31 -6.86 -1.96 -15.62
CA SER A 31 -6.65 -0.53 -15.45
C SER A 31 -6.63 -0.12 -13.98
N GLU A 32 -6.04 1.04 -13.70
CA GLU A 32 -6.06 1.64 -12.37
C GLU A 32 -7.48 1.87 -11.84
N LYS A 33 -8.41 2.22 -12.73
CA LYS A 33 -9.82 2.45 -12.37
C LYS A 33 -10.49 1.17 -11.85
N CYS A 34 -10.24 0.02 -12.49
CA CYS A 34 -10.79 -1.27 -12.00
C CYS A 34 -10.19 -1.63 -10.64
N LYS A 35 -8.89 -1.39 -10.46
CA LYS A 35 -8.25 -1.55 -9.16
C LYS A 35 -8.87 -0.67 -8.06
N GLU A 36 -9.12 0.61 -8.33
CA GLU A 36 -9.74 1.52 -7.37
C GLU A 36 -11.17 1.11 -7.00
N VAL A 37 -11.98 0.72 -7.99
CA VAL A 37 -13.34 0.20 -7.75
C VAL A 37 -13.27 -1.04 -6.86
N TYR A 38 -12.36 -1.97 -7.14
CA TYR A 38 -12.17 -3.16 -6.31
C TYR A 38 -11.75 -2.80 -4.89
N GLU A 39 -10.82 -1.87 -4.71
CA GLU A 39 -10.38 -1.38 -3.38
C GLU A 39 -11.53 -0.69 -2.60
N LEU A 40 -12.45 -0.02 -3.29
CA LEU A 40 -13.63 0.61 -2.69
C LEU A 40 -14.68 -0.44 -2.28
N GLU A 41 -14.97 -1.40 -3.15
CA GLU A 41 -15.94 -2.47 -2.89
C GLU A 41 -15.48 -3.43 -1.79
N THR A 42 -14.19 -3.78 -1.76
CA THR A 42 -13.59 -4.63 -0.72
C THR A 42 -13.26 -3.89 0.58
N GLY A 43 -13.42 -2.56 0.61
CA GLY A 43 -13.11 -1.75 1.77
C GLY A 43 -11.60 -1.60 2.07
N MET A 44 -10.74 -1.94 1.11
CA MET A 44 -9.28 -1.74 1.20
C MET A 44 -8.92 -0.25 1.04
N LYS A 45 -9.24 0.59 2.03
CA LYS A 45 -8.76 1.97 2.07
C LYS A 45 -7.26 1.99 2.35
N LYS A 46 -6.43 2.21 1.31
CA LYS A 46 -5.03 2.56 1.53
C LYS A 46 -4.98 3.95 2.18
N PRO A 47 -4.43 4.10 3.40
CA PRO A 47 -4.30 5.42 4.00
C PRO A 47 -3.32 6.24 3.15
N SER A 48 -3.80 7.38 2.63
CA SER A 48 -2.97 8.35 1.92
C SER A 48 -1.89 8.86 2.88
N LYS A 49 -0.66 8.35 2.74
CA LYS A 49 0.49 8.61 3.64
C LYS A 49 1.00 10.06 3.62
N LYS A 50 0.35 10.98 2.90
CA LYS A 50 0.83 12.35 2.70
C LYS A 50 0.83 13.18 4.00
N GLY A 51 -0.14 12.95 4.89
CA GLY A 51 -0.20 13.61 6.20
C GLY A 51 0.65 12.91 7.27
N LEU A 52 0.62 11.58 7.30
CA LEU A 52 1.28 10.78 8.33
C LEU A 52 2.81 10.85 8.28
N LYS A 53 3.40 10.98 7.07
CA LYS A 53 4.86 11.11 6.93
C LYS A 53 5.40 12.35 7.66
N LYS A 54 4.73 13.51 7.52
CA LYS A 54 5.13 14.75 8.20
C LYS A 54 5.03 14.62 9.73
N PHE A 55 4.02 13.93 10.23
CA PHE A 55 3.86 13.66 11.65
C PHE A 55 4.94 12.69 12.17
N LEU A 56 5.25 11.62 11.44
CA LEU A 56 6.35 10.71 11.78
C LEU A 56 7.72 11.42 11.76
N ASP A 57 7.99 12.26 10.76
CA ASP A 57 9.21 13.07 10.68
C ASP A 57 9.33 14.03 11.87
N TRP A 58 8.22 14.65 12.29
CA TRP A 58 8.17 15.50 13.48
C TRP A 58 8.43 14.71 14.77
N LEU A 59 7.83 13.52 14.92
CA LEU A 59 8.07 12.62 16.06
C LEU A 59 9.52 12.16 16.13
N ALA A 60 10.11 11.75 15.00
CA ALA A 60 11.51 11.33 14.93
C ALA A 60 12.45 12.43 15.44
N LYS A 61 12.25 13.67 14.99
CA LYS A 61 13.00 14.85 15.47
C LYS A 61 12.79 15.13 16.95
N GLY A 62 11.59 14.87 17.49
CA GLY A 62 11.32 14.98 18.92
C GLY A 62 12.09 13.96 19.75
N THR A 63 12.09 12.70 19.32
CA THR A 63 12.78 11.60 20.02
C THR A 63 14.31 11.75 20.04
N GLU A 64 14.91 12.26 18.96
CA GLU A 64 16.35 12.56 18.90
C GLU A 64 16.79 13.59 19.95
N ARG A 65 15.92 14.53 20.31
CA ARG A 65 16.21 15.59 21.30
C ARG A 65 16.18 15.06 22.74
N SER A 66 15.39 14.03 23.01
CA SER A 66 15.23 13.46 24.36
C SER A 66 16.19 12.31 24.66
N TYR A 67 16.61 11.53 23.66
CA TYR A 67 17.40 10.30 23.90
C TYR A 67 18.79 10.28 23.24
N GLY A 68 19.16 11.26 22.41
CA GLY A 68 20.44 11.26 21.70
C GLY A 68 20.56 10.14 20.66
N LYS A 69 21.42 10.32 19.65
CA LYS A 69 21.52 9.41 18.48
C LYS A 69 22.20 8.06 18.79
N THR A 70 22.67 7.83 20.01
CA THR A 70 23.39 6.60 20.37
C THR A 70 22.46 5.60 21.05
N PRO A 71 22.14 4.46 20.40
CA PRO A 71 21.43 3.38 21.08
C PRO A 71 22.29 2.90 22.26
N PRO A 72 21.68 2.52 23.41
CA PRO A 72 22.43 1.99 24.53
C PRO A 72 23.20 0.74 24.08
N LYS A 73 24.51 0.70 24.32
CA LYS A 73 25.30 -0.52 24.15
C LYS A 73 24.78 -1.55 25.15
N CYS A 74 24.23 -2.65 24.65
CA CYS A 74 24.02 -3.83 25.49
C CYS A 74 25.40 -4.34 25.95
N HIS A 75 25.52 -4.58 27.25
CA HIS A 75 26.72 -5.15 27.88
C HIS A 75 26.92 -6.61 27.46
#